data_AF-A0A3B8HDQ8-F1
#
_entry.id   AF-A0A3B8HDQ8-F1
#
_cell.length_a   1.000
_cell.length_b   1.000
_cell.length_c   1.000
_cell.angle_alpha   90.00
_cell.angle_beta   90.00
_cell.angle_gamma   90.00
#
_symmetry.space_group_name_H-M   'P 1'
#
loop_
_entity.id
_entity.type
_entity.pdbx_description
1 polymer ?
#
loop_
_entity_poly.entity_id
_entity_poly.type
_entity_poly.pdbx_seq_one_letter_code
_entity_poly.pdbx_strand_id
1 'polypeptide(L)'
;MQPVWQRIHQEALAPYQRHEIGGDEFLTRATKPVRDFMLKHTRKKDLALFVAMGQTEKPQNPDAVALTSIIPAFAISELKTAFEIGFVLYIPFI
;
A
#
# COMPACT_ATOMS: atom_id res chain seq x y z
N MET A 1 5.96 -3.12 9.61
CA MET A 1 5.08 -1.92 9.58
C MET A 1 5.43 -0.83 10.60
N GLN A 2 6.28 -1.06 11.62
CA GLN A 2 6.64 -0.05 12.63
C GLN A 2 7.00 1.36 12.08
N PRO A 3 7.88 1.53 11.07
CA PRO A 3 8.19 2.87 10.54
C PRO A 3 7.00 3.54 9.85
N VAL A 4 6.08 2.77 9.26
CA VAL A 4 4.84 3.30 8.67
C VAL A 4 3.93 3.82 9.78
N TRP A 5 3.78 3.04 10.85
CA TRP A 5 2.97 3.44 12.01
C TRP A 5 3.51 4.69 12.70
N GLN A 6 4.83 4.81 12.83
CA GLN A 6 5.46 6.01 13.39
C GLN A 6 5.16 7.26 12.56
N ARG A 7 5.19 7.16 11.22
CA ARG A 7 4.79 8.28 10.34
C ARG A 7 3.33 8.64 10.50
N ILE A 8 2.42 7.66 10.51
CA ILE A 8 0.99 7.91 10.77
C ILE A 8 0.81 8.63 12.10
N HIS A 9 1.53 8.20 13.14
CA HIS A 9 1.44 8.81 14.45
C HIS A 9 1.88 10.29 14.43
N GLN A 10 3.04 10.57 13.84
CA GLN A 10 3.63 11.91 13.81
C GLN A 10 2.86 12.87 12.88
N GLU A 11 2.44 12.39 11.71
CA GLU A 11 1.89 13.23 10.65
C GLU A 11 0.37 13.37 10.71
N ALA A 12 -0.34 12.39 11.28
CA ALA A 12 -1.80 12.35 11.31
C ALA A 12 -2.37 12.26 12.74
N LEU A 13 -2.01 11.23 13.52
CA LEU A 13 -2.67 10.96 14.80
C LEU A 13 -2.42 12.05 15.85
N ALA A 14 -1.15 12.43 16.06
CA ALA A 14 -0.81 13.41 17.08
C ALA A 14 -1.37 14.81 16.76
N PRO A 15 -1.30 15.33 15.52
CA PRO A 15 -1.98 16.58 15.14
C PRO A 15 -3.51 16.50 15.29
N TYR A 16 -4.12 15.36 14.96
CA TYR A 16 -5.56 15.16 15.12
C TYR A 16 -5.99 15.20 16.60
N GLN A 17 -5.24 14.54 17.48
CA GLN A 17 -5.48 14.58 18.93
C GLN A 17 -5.30 15.99 19.52
N ARG A 18 -4.37 16.78 18.98
CA ARG A 18 -4.19 18.18 19.32
C ARG A 18 -5.22 19.11 18.66
N HIS A 19 -6.18 18.57 17.91
CA HIS A 19 -7.20 19.32 17.17
C HIS A 19 -6.61 20.33 16.16
N GLU A 20 -5.39 20.07 15.67
CA GLU A 20 -4.71 20.90 14.67
C GLU A 20 -5.19 20.61 13.24
N ILE A 21 -5.74 19.42 13.01
CA ILE A 21 -6.27 18.98 11.71
C ILE A 21 -7.68 18.40 11.87
N GLY A 22 -8.48 18.52 10.82
CA GLY A 22 -9.80 17.87 10.73
C GLY A 22 -9.73 16.38 10.40
N GLY A 23 -10.89 15.70 10.43
CA GLY A 23 -10.99 14.27 10.11
C GLY A 23 -10.59 13.92 8.67
N ASP A 24 -10.98 14.74 7.70
CA ASP A 24 -10.65 14.50 6.28
C ASP A 24 -9.13 14.62 6.03
N GLU A 25 -8.50 15.59 6.69
CA GLU A 25 -7.06 15.79 6.59
C GLU A 25 -6.30 14.69 7.34
N PHE A 26 -6.82 14.23 8.49
CA PHE A 26 -6.30 13.06 9.17
C PHE A 26 -6.28 11.83 8.25
N LEU A 27 -7.40 11.52 7.58
CA LEU A 27 -7.48 10.38 6.66
C LEU A 27 -6.48 10.51 5.51
N THR A 28 -6.37 11.70 4.93
CA THR A 28 -5.44 11.97 3.82
C THR A 28 -3.98 11.75 4.26
N ARG A 29 -3.58 12.32 5.40
CA ARG A 29 -2.22 12.20 5.94
C ARG A 29 -1.91 10.78 6.42
N ALA A 30 -2.86 10.09 7.05
CA ALA A 30 -2.67 8.71 7.54
C ALA A 30 -2.56 7.70 6.40
N THR A 31 -3.29 7.91 5.31
CA THR A 31 -3.31 6.99 4.16
C THR A 31 -2.02 7.04 3.34
N LYS A 32 -1.40 8.22 3.22
CA LYS A 32 -0.18 8.41 2.42
C LYS A 32 0.96 7.43 2.76
N PRO A 33 1.44 7.30 4.01
CA PRO A 33 2.52 6.37 4.33
C PRO A 33 2.15 4.90 4.10
N VAL A 34 0.86 4.53 4.22
CA VAL A 34 0.38 3.18 3.90
C VAL A 34 0.40 2.93 2.40
N ARG A 35 -0.03 3.91 1.60
CA ARG A 35 0.05 3.86 0.14
C ARG A 35 1.50 3.72 -0.31
N ASP A 36 2.42 4.53 0.21
CA ASP A 36 3.84 4.47 -0.15
C ASP A 36 4.44 3.09 0.14
N PHE A 37 4.07 2.51 1.28
CA PHE A 37 4.47 1.15 1.65
C PHE A 37 3.94 0.13 0.64
N MET A 38 2.64 0.16 0.32
CA MET A 38 2.06 -0.75 -0.66
C MET A 38 2.70 -0.59 -2.03
N LEU A 39 2.93 0.63 -2.51
CA LEU A 39 3.57 0.89 -3.81
C LEU A 39 4.97 0.28 -3.89
N LYS A 40 5.73 0.35 -2.80
CA LYS A 40 7.08 -0.21 -2.72
C LYS A 40 7.11 -1.73 -2.79
N HIS A 41 6.10 -2.39 -2.23
CA HIS A 41 6.03 -3.86 -2.14
C HIS A 41 5.15 -4.50 -3.21
N THR A 42 4.38 -3.72 -3.97
CA THR A 42 3.58 -4.21 -5.09
C THR A 42 4.44 -4.38 -6.34
N ARG A 43 4.29 -5.51 -7.04
CA ARG A 43 4.98 -5.74 -8.31
C ARG A 43 4.35 -4.85 -9.39
N LYS A 44 5.18 -4.19 -10.20
CA LYS A 44 4.73 -3.28 -11.28
C LYS A 44 3.75 -3.95 -12.25
N LYS A 45 3.92 -5.25 -12.53
CA LYS A 45 3.03 -6.03 -13.41
C LYS A 45 1.63 -6.18 -12.80
N ASP A 46 1.56 -6.50 -11.52
CA ASP A 46 0.29 -6.68 -10.80
C ASP A 46 -0.41 -5.33 -10.64
N LEU A 47 0.34 -4.26 -10.35
CA LEU A 47 -0.21 -2.91 -10.31
C LEU A 47 -0.79 -2.48 -11.66
N ALA A 48 -0.06 -2.73 -12.77
CA ALA A 48 -0.52 -2.40 -14.11
C ALA A 48 -1.80 -3.15 -14.50
N LEU A 49 -1.96 -4.41 -14.06
CA LEU A 49 -3.17 -5.19 -14.27
C LEU A 49 -4.39 -4.50 -13.64
N PHE A 50 -4.31 -4.15 -12.37
CA PHE A 50 -5.44 -3.53 -11.65
C PHE A 50 -5.72 -2.09 -12.10
N VAL A 51 -4.69 -1.34 -12.52
CA VAL A 51 -4.88 -0.03 -13.16
C VAL A 51 -5.61 -0.17 -14.49
N ALA A 52 -5.24 -1.16 -15.32
CA ALA A 52 -5.91 -1.40 -16.60
C ALA A 52 -7.37 -1.87 -16.42
N MET A 53 -7.64 -2.69 -15.40
CA MET A 53 -8.98 -3.14 -15.05
C MET A 53 -9.88 -2.01 -14.53
N GLY A 54 -9.30 -1.01 -13.87
CA GLY A 54 -10.04 0.12 -13.29
C GLY A 54 -10.68 1.06 -14.31
N GLN A 55 -10.38 0.92 -15.61
CA GLN A 55 -10.83 1.81 -16.71
C GLN A 55 -10.59 3.31 -16.46
N THR A 56 -9.77 3.65 -15.46
CA THR A 56 -9.37 5.03 -15.14
C THR A 56 -8.22 5.46 -16.04
N GLU A 57 -8.10 6.78 -16.25
CA GLU A 57 -6.94 7.35 -16.95
C GLU A 57 -5.63 6.82 -16.34
N LYS A 58 -4.64 6.56 -17.20
CA LYS A 58 -3.33 6.10 -16.74
C LYS A 58 -2.80 7.12 -15.72
N PRO A 59 -2.54 6.71 -14.47
CA PRO A 59 -2.06 7.62 -13.46
C PRO A 59 -0.71 8.18 -13.91
N GLN A 60 -0.62 9.51 -13.95
CA GLN A 60 0.60 10.21 -14.39
C GLN A 60 1.76 9.94 -13.43
N ASN A 61 1.45 9.77 -12.14
CA ASN A 61 2.40 9.53 -11.06
C ASN A 61 1.94 8.34 -10.20
N PRO A 62 2.87 7.63 -9.51
CA PRO A 62 2.53 6.56 -8.57
C PRO A 62 1.54 6.97 -7.48
N ASP A 63 1.61 8.23 -7.04
CA ASP A 63 0.73 8.78 -6.00
C ASP A 63 -0.72 8.98 -6.45
N ALA A 64 -0.94 9.04 -7.77
CA ALA A 64 -2.26 9.17 -8.37
C ALA A 64 -3.00 7.82 -8.49
N VAL A 65 -2.34 6.71 -8.13
CA VAL A 65 -2.98 5.39 -8.15
C VAL A 65 -4.05 5.30 -7.07
N ALA A 66 -5.28 4.96 -7.46
CA ALA A 66 -6.41 4.79 -6.56
C ALA A 66 -6.15 3.65 -5.55
N LEU A 67 -6.62 3.82 -4.31
CA LEU A 67 -6.50 2.79 -3.27
C LEU A 67 -7.22 1.49 -3.68
N THR A 68 -8.32 1.63 -4.41
CA THR A 68 -9.11 0.51 -4.95
C THR A 68 -8.34 -0.34 -5.95
N SER A 69 -7.30 0.20 -6.58
CA SER A 69 -6.40 -0.54 -7.48
C SER A 69 -5.17 -1.08 -6.76
N ILE A 70 -4.57 -0.29 -5.85
CA ILE A 70 -3.32 -0.68 -5.19
C ILE A 70 -3.51 -1.77 -4.15
N ILE A 71 -4.60 -1.75 -3.38
CA ILE A 71 -4.85 -2.73 -2.32
C ILE A 71 -4.94 -4.15 -2.89
N PRO A 72 -5.77 -4.44 -3.91
CA PRO A 72 -5.81 -5.78 -4.49
C PRO A 72 -4.52 -6.15 -5.22
N ALA A 73 -3.84 -5.19 -5.86
CA ALA A 73 -2.54 -5.43 -6.50
C ALA A 73 -1.47 -5.87 -5.47
N PHE A 74 -1.39 -5.16 -4.35
CA PHE A 74 -0.50 -5.48 -3.23
C PHE A 74 -0.81 -6.88 -2.67
N ALA A 75 -2.08 -7.19 -2.42
CA ALA A 75 -2.49 -8.49 -1.89
C ALA A 75 -2.06 -9.65 -2.79
N ILE A 76 -2.25 -9.54 -4.11
CA ILE A 76 -1.80 -10.58 -5.06
C ILE A 76 -0.27 -10.68 -5.11
N SER A 77 0.44 -9.55 -5.13
CA SER A 77 1.90 -9.53 -5.09
C SER A 77 2.48 -10.21 -3.84
N GLU A 78 1.88 -9.97 -2.68
CA GLU A 78 2.28 -10.58 -1.41
C GLU A 78 1.93 -12.06 -1.36
N LEU A 79 0.75 -12.47 -1.82
CA LEU A 79 0.38 -13.88 -1.90
C LEU A 79 1.37 -14.66 -2.77
N LYS A 80 1.70 -14.14 -3.95
CA LYS A 80 2.69 -14.77 -4.82
C LYS A 80 4.05 -14.91 -4.13
N THR A 81 4.50 -13.86 -3.47
CA THR A 81 5.77 -13.87 -2.73
C THR A 81 5.73 -14.87 -1.58
N ALA A 82 4.61 -14.98 -0.86
CA ALA A 82 4.42 -15.94 0.22
C ALA A 82 4.45 -17.40 -0.30
N PHE A 83 3.83 -17.67 -1.45
CA PHE A 83 3.91 -18.99 -2.09
C PHE A 83 5.33 -19.33 -2.57
N GLU A 84 6.05 -18.36 -3.16
CA GLU A 84 7.45 -18.52 -3.57
C GLU A 84 8.34 -18.87 -2.35
N ILE A 85 8.19 -18.12 -1.25
CA ILE A 85 8.93 -18.38 0.00
C ILE A 85 8.54 -19.75 0.58
N GLY A 86 7.25 -20.05 0.65
CA GLY A 86 6.75 -21.33 1.19
C GLY A 86 7.28 -22.52 0.40
N PHE A 87 7.34 -22.42 -0.94
CA PHE A 87 7.94 -23.45 -1.78
C PHE A 87 9.42 -23.66 -1.47
N VAL A 88 10.21 -22.57 -1.40
CA VAL A 88 11.65 -22.65 -1.08
C VAL A 88 11.90 -23.25 0.29
N LEU A 89 11.12 -22.87 1.31
CA LEU A 89 11.21 -23.43 2.65
C LEU A 89 10.82 -24.90 2.71
N TYR A 90 9.97 -25.38 1.80
CA TYR A 90 9.52 -26.77 1.76
C TYR A 90 10.55 -27.72 1.15
N ILE A 91 11.47 -27.23 0.30
CA ILE A 91 12.48 -28.06 -0.41
C ILE A 91 13.26 -29.02 0.52
N PRO A 92 13.75 -28.62 1.71
CA PRO A 92 14.53 -29.52 2.58
C PRO A 92 13.74 -30.65 3.24
N PHE A 93 12.40 -30.63 3.15
CA PHE A 93 11.50 -31.62 3.76
C PHE A 93 11.01 -32.67 2.76
N ILE A 94 11.48 -32.62 1.51
CA ILE A 94 11.32 -33.66 0.47
C ILE A 94 12.57 -34.54 0.48
#